data_AF-A0A0F2LLY3-F1
#
_entry.id   AF-A0A0F2LLY3-F1
#
_cell.length_a   1.000
_cell.length_b   1.000
_cell.length_c   1.000
_cell.angle_alpha   90.00
_cell.angle_beta   90.00
_cell.angle_gamma   90.00
#
_symmetry.space_group_name_H-M   'P 1'
#
loop_
_entity.id
_entity.type
_entity.pdbx_description
1 polymer ?
#
loop_
_entity_poly.entity_id
_entity_poly.type
_entity_poly.pdbx_seq_one_letter_code
_entity_poly.pdbx_strand_id
1 'polypeptide(L)' 'MAMGFESSKEQLKVKTEIRCMTCDYKIVRDFQQGDFVPKIVGQCPKDGGQLYIAGIYAESTAQQKK' A
#
# COMPACT_ATOMS: atom_id res chain seq x y z
N MET A 1 -4.92 -3.21 -43.39
CA MET A 1 -4.65 -2.11 -42.43
C MET A 1 -4.56 -2.75 -41.05
N ALA A 2 -3.40 -2.67 -40.39
CA ALA A 2 -3.16 -3.33 -39.12
C ALA A 2 -3.94 -2.65 -38.00
N MET A 3 -4.81 -3.40 -37.33
CA MET A 3 -5.54 -2.94 -36.14
C MET A 3 -4.59 -2.98 -34.95
N GLY A 4 -4.19 -1.81 -34.46
CA GLY A 4 -3.41 -1.67 -33.24
C GLY A 4 -4.24 -2.10 -32.04
N PHE A 5 -3.74 -3.11 -31.31
CA PHE A 5 -4.27 -3.48 -30.00
C PHE A 5 -3.70 -2.48 -28.99
N GLU A 6 -4.46 -1.44 -28.67
CA GLU A 6 -4.14 -0.56 -27.55
C GLU A 6 -4.21 -1.38 -26.26
N SER A 7 -3.03 -1.77 -25.80
CA SER A 7 -2.81 -2.44 -24.52
C SER A 7 -3.16 -1.45 -23.41
N SER A 8 -4.43 -1.46 -23.01
CA SER A 8 -4.89 -0.88 -21.75
C SER A 8 -4.18 -1.61 -20.62
N LYS A 9 -2.94 -1.21 -20.31
CA LYS A 9 -2.26 -1.59 -19.07
C LYS A 9 -3.17 -1.13 -17.94
N GLU A 10 -3.87 -2.07 -17.34
CA GLU A 10 -4.50 -1.90 -16.04
C GLU A 10 -3.43 -1.29 -15.13
N GLN A 11 -3.63 -0.03 -14.72
CA GLN A 11 -2.66 0.69 -13.91
C GLN A 11 -2.70 0.10 -12.51
N LEU A 12 -1.85 -0.90 -12.27
CA LEU A 12 -1.63 -1.47 -10.95
C LEU A 12 -0.79 -0.49 -10.14
N LYS A 13 -1.35 0.01 -9.04
CA LYS A 13 -0.61 0.83 -8.06
C LYS A 13 -0.28 -0.03 -6.86
N VAL A 14 1.01 -0.12 -6.54
CA VAL A 14 1.46 -0.84 -5.35
C VAL A 14 1.26 0.04 -4.13
N LYS A 15 0.51 -0.45 -3.17
CA LYS A 15 0.23 0.17 -1.88
C LYS A 15 0.91 -0.60 -0.77
N THR A 16 1.25 0.12 0.29
CA THR A 16 1.81 -0.40 1.52
C THR A 16 0.86 -0.09 2.66
N GLU A 17 0.46 -1.13 3.39
CA GLU A 17 -0.33 -1.03 4.60
C GLU A 17 0.60 -1.08 5.81
N ILE A 18 0.52 -0.04 6.63
CA ILE A 18 1.20 0.09 7.92
C ILE A 18 0.15 -0.07 9.01
N ARG A 19 0.43 -0.92 10.00
CA ARG A 19 -0.42 -1.09 11.18
C ARG A 19 0.35 -0.83 12.45
N CYS A 20 -0.37 -0.45 13.49
CA CYS A 20 0.17 -0.43 14.85
C CYS A 20 0.16 -1.84 15.45
N MET A 21 1.17 -2.16 16.26
CA MET A 21 1.21 -3.43 16.99
C MET A 21 0.27 -3.46 18.19
N THR A 22 -0.11 -2.29 18.72
CA THR A 22 -0.83 -2.14 20.00
C THR A 22 -2.27 -1.67 19.87
N CYS A 23 -2.63 -1.03 18.75
CA CYS A 23 -3.96 -0.47 18.55
C CYS A 23 -4.47 -0.69 17.11
N ASP A 24 -5.73 -0.30 16.85
CA ASP A 24 -6.37 -0.40 15.53
C ASP A 24 -5.93 0.68 14.51
N TYR A 25 -4.82 1.36 14.76
CA TYR A 25 -4.32 2.38 13.85
C TYR A 25 -3.69 1.74 12.61
N LYS A 26 -4.18 2.16 11.44
CA LYS A 26 -3.70 1.71 10.14
C LYS A 26 -3.54 2.88 9.18
N ILE A 27 -2.51 2.81 8.35
CA ILE A 27 -2.24 3.78 7.28
C ILE A 27 -1.98 3.00 6.00
N VAL A 28 -2.61 3.41 4.90
CA VAL A 28 -2.29 2.91 3.57
C VAL A 28 -1.62 4.04 2.79
N ARG A 29 -0.46 3.76 2.20
CA ARG A 29 0.30 4.71 1.38
C ARG A 29 0.81 4.05 0.12
N ASP A 30 1.26 4.85 -0.85
CA ASP A 30 1.95 4.32 -2.02
C ASP A 30 3.27 3.66 -1.61
N PHE A 31 3.59 2.55 -2.27
CA PHE A 31 4.83 1.84 -2.02
C PHE A 31 6.04 2.73 -2.28
N GLN A 32 6.98 2.72 -1.34
CA GLN A 32 8.25 3.40 -1.47
C GLN A 32 9.39 2.39 -1.45
N GLN A 33 10.46 2.71 -2.16
CA GLN A 33 11.62 1.84 -2.21
C GLN A 33 12.21 1.67 -0.80
N GLY A 34 12.40 0.42 -0.38
CA GLY A 34 12.90 0.08 0.95
C GLY A 34 11.80 -0.23 1.98
N ASP A 35 10.52 -0.21 1.60
CA ASP A 35 9.44 -0.85 2.36
C ASP A 35 9.50 -2.37 2.19
N PHE A 36 9.48 -3.11 3.31
CA PHE A 36 9.44 -4.58 3.32
C PHE A 36 8.59 -5.06 4.50
N VAL A 37 7.98 -6.23 4.36
CA VAL A 37 7.16 -6.85 5.43
C VAL A 37 8.04 -7.85 6.20
N PRO A 38 8.15 -7.79 7.54
CA PRO A 38 7.71 -6.74 8.45
C PRO A 38 8.84 -5.74 8.79
N LYS A 39 8.67 -4.46 8.44
CA LYS A 39 9.59 -3.37 8.81
C LYS A 39 8.92 -2.42 9.81
N ILE A 40 9.65 -1.99 10.84
CA ILE A 40 9.23 -0.91 11.73
C ILE A 40 9.49 0.45 11.04
N VAL A 41 8.43 1.25 10.88
CA VAL A 41 8.47 2.54 10.17
C VAL A 41 8.37 3.74 11.10
N GLY A 42 8.03 3.53 12.37
CA GLY A 42 7.95 4.59 13.35
C GLY A 42 7.14 4.21 14.58
N GLN A 43 6.63 5.23 15.27
CA GLN A 43 5.78 5.08 16.44
C GLN A 43 4.37 5.64 16.15
N CYS A 44 3.37 5.05 16.77
CA CYS A 44 1.98 5.43 16.61
C CYS A 44 1.72 6.74 17.37
N PRO A 45 1.11 7.75 16.74
CA PRO A 45 0.81 9.01 17.40
C PRO A 45 -0.30 8.93 18.46
N LYS A 46 -1.05 7.81 18.53
CA LYS A 46 -2.16 7.64 19.47
C LYS A 46 -1.72 7.06 20.82
N ASP A 47 -0.83 6.08 20.80
CA ASP A 47 -0.49 5.25 21.95
C ASP A 47 1.03 5.03 22.12
N GLY A 48 1.85 5.54 21.20
CA GLY A 48 3.30 5.39 21.24
C GLY A 48 3.81 3.99 20.84
N GLY A 49 2.92 3.07 20.46
CA GLY A 49 3.28 1.74 19.99
C GLY A 49 4.08 1.74 18.69
N GLN A 50 4.71 0.61 18.35
CA GLN A 50 5.49 0.51 17.12
C GLN A 50 4.58 0.36 15.89
N LEU A 51 4.81 1.19 14.88
CA LEU A 51 4.19 1.07 13.57
C LEU A 51 5.06 0.16 12.69
N TYR A 52 4.43 -0.84 12.09
CA TYR A 52 5.08 -1.79 11.21
C TYR A 52 4.33 -1.93 9.90
N ILE A 53 5.06 -2.30 8.85
CA ILE A 53 4.45 -2.64 7.56
C ILE A 53 3.79 -4.01 7.70
N ALA A 54 2.46 -4.03 7.63
CA ALA A 54 1.66 -5.24 7.71
C ALA A 54 1.57 -5.96 6.35
N GLY A 55 1.60 -5.22 5.24
CA GLY A 55 1.49 -5.81 3.91
C GLY A 55 1.83 -4.83 2.79
N ILE A 56 2.28 -5.37 1.65
CA ILE A 56 2.48 -4.63 0.40
C ILE A 56 1.68 -5.36 -0.68
N TYR A 57 0.79 -4.66 -1.37
CA TYR A 57 -0.10 -5.25 -2.36
C TYR A 57 -0.33 -4.32 -3.55
N ALA A 58 -0.60 -4.90 -4.71
CA ALA A 58 -0.99 -4.15 -5.90
C ALA A 58 -2.51 -3.99 -5.93
N GLU A 59 -2.98 -2.76 -6.07
CA GLU A 59 -4.39 -2.44 -6.27
C GLU A 59 -4.60 -1.95 -7.71
N SER A 60 -5.62 -2.47 -8.39
CA SER A 60 -6.02 -1.97 -9.71
C SER A 60 -6.80 -0.67 -9.54
N THR A 61 -6.35 0.41 -10.20
CA THR A 61 -7.05 1.71 -10.15
C THR A 61 -8.43 1.71 -10.78
N ALA A 62 -8.85 0.60 -11.40
CA ALA A 62 -10.22 0.40 -11.87
C ALA A 62 -11.24 0.34 -10.73
N GLN A 63 -10.80 0.16 -9.48
CA GLN A 63 -11.67 -0.02 -8.32
C GLN A 63 -11.34 0.92 -7.16
N GLN A 64 -11.27 2.23 -7.40
CA GLN A 64 -11.36 3.22 -6.34
C GLN A 64 -12.63 4.07 -6.46
N LYS A 65 -13.76 3.47 -6.09
CA LYS A 65 -14.93 4.19 -5.55
C LYS A 65 -15.62 3.29 -4.53
N LYS A 66 -15.57 3.67 -3.26
CA LYS A 66 -16.59 3.30 -2.29
C LYS A 66 -16.88 4.49 -1.40
#